data_AF-A0A3A9KFZ1-F1
#
_entry.id   AF-A0A3A9KFZ1-F1
#
_cell.length_a   1.000
_cell.length_b   1.000
_cell.length_c   1.000
_cell.angle_alpha   90.00
_cell.angle_beta   90.00
_cell.angle_gamma   90.00
#
_symmetry.space_group_name_H-M   'P 1'
#
loop_
_entity.id
_entity.type
_entity.pdbx_description
1 polymer ?
#
loop_
_entity_poly.entity_id
_entity_poly.type
_entity_poly.pdbx_seq_one_letter_code
_entity_poly.pdbx_strand_id
1 'polypeptide(L)'
;MKVVDQRRKPSGAKSDPLDARILAELGRTDINRLQLKPDSELIQEFKILTRDQDTLIRESTRLSNRLIACLKEYFPAALELFSKTTLPVALDFLKLYPTLEAAQKASVQDLATFLKAHRHPKPNQTDIVLYQKLHSPQLKVNPVVTRNQSPSDAGYTFSARTAPRASQRV
;
A
#
# COMPACT_ATOMS: atom_id res chain seq x y z
N MET A 1 -2.86 20.07 -30.54
CA MET A 1 -3.63 21.28 -30.91
C MET A 1 -4.35 21.80 -29.68
N LYS A 2 -4.12 23.04 -29.28
CA LYS A 2 -4.84 23.68 -28.16
C LYS A 2 -6.22 24.08 -28.70
N VAL A 3 -7.29 23.41 -28.27
CA VAL A 3 -8.65 23.76 -28.68
C VAL A 3 -9.01 25.05 -27.95
N VAL A 4 -8.66 26.18 -28.55
CA VAL A 4 -9.09 27.50 -28.11
C VAL A 4 -10.46 27.73 -28.73
N ASP A 5 -11.46 28.03 -27.91
CA ASP A 5 -12.76 28.49 -28.40
C ASP A 5 -12.52 29.76 -29.23
N GLN A 6 -12.69 29.67 -30.55
CA GLN A 6 -12.44 30.77 -31.48
C GLN A 6 -13.32 32.00 -31.20
N ARG A 7 -14.36 31.86 -30.39
CA ARG A 7 -15.26 32.95 -29.99
C ARG A 7 -14.71 33.83 -28.87
N ARG A 8 -13.66 33.41 -28.14
CA ARG A 8 -13.16 34.13 -26.94
C ARG A 8 -11.64 34.08 -26.82
N LYS A 9 -11.03 35.25 -26.57
CA LYS A 9 -9.60 35.34 -26.26
C LYS A 9 -9.34 34.77 -24.86
N PRO A 10 -8.36 33.87 -24.66
CA PRO A 10 -8.00 33.41 -23.33
C PRO A 10 -7.40 34.57 -22.54
N SER A 11 -8.12 35.07 -21.54
CA SER A 11 -7.52 35.93 -20.50
C SER A 11 -6.71 35.03 -19.58
N GLY A 12 -5.42 35.31 -19.39
CA GLY A 12 -4.52 34.48 -18.56
C GLY A 12 -4.86 34.42 -17.07
N ALA A 13 -5.95 35.06 -16.64
CA ALA A 13 -6.47 35.01 -15.28
C ALA A 13 -7.50 33.89 -15.14
N LYS A 14 -7.28 32.98 -14.19
CA LYS A 14 -8.26 31.96 -13.79
C LYS A 14 -9.39 32.64 -13.00
N SER A 15 -10.63 32.38 -13.39
CA SER A 15 -11.81 32.96 -12.72
C SER A 15 -12.95 31.94 -12.72
N ASP A 16 -13.18 31.30 -11.57
CA ASP A 16 -14.23 30.28 -11.42
C ASP A 16 -15.65 30.81 -11.75
N PRO A 17 -16.03 32.07 -11.41
CA PRO A 17 -17.32 32.63 -11.83
C PRO A 17 -17.44 32.74 -13.35
N LEU A 18 -16.35 33.04 -14.03
CA LEU A 18 -16.31 33.12 -15.49
C LEU A 18 -16.43 31.71 -16.08
N ASP A 19 -15.70 30.73 -15.56
CA ASP A 19 -15.77 29.33 -15.98
C ASP A 19 -17.20 28.78 -15.80
N ALA A 20 -17.84 29.04 -14.66
CA ALA A 20 -19.23 28.65 -14.39
C ALA A 20 -20.21 29.27 -15.40
N ARG A 21 -20.05 30.57 -15.71
CA ARG A 21 -20.88 31.25 -16.70
C ARG A 21 -20.69 30.68 -18.10
N ILE A 22 -19.46 30.36 -18.48
CA ILE A 22 -19.14 29.73 -19.77
C ILE A 22 -19.78 28.35 -19.86
N LEU A 23 -19.64 27.51 -18.83
CA LEU A 23 -20.25 26.19 -18.81
C LEU A 23 -21.78 26.26 -18.89
N ALA A 24 -22.41 27.20 -18.18
CA ALA A 24 -23.85 27.42 -18.24
C ALA A 24 -24.31 27.83 -19.65
N GLU A 25 -23.58 28.74 -20.30
CA GLU A 25 -23.91 29.19 -21.65
C GLU A 25 -23.70 28.11 -22.71
N LEU A 26 -22.64 27.32 -22.59
CA LEU A 26 -22.36 26.17 -23.46
C LEU A 26 -23.42 25.07 -23.26
N GLY A 27 -23.78 24.77 -22.01
CA GLY A 27 -24.85 23.85 -21.68
C GLY A 27 -26.21 24.30 -22.19
N ARG A 28 -26.48 25.61 -22.22
CA ARG A 28 -27.74 26.17 -22.75
C ARG A 28 -27.80 26.17 -24.28
N THR A 29 -26.68 26.45 -24.95
CA THR A 29 -26.67 26.73 -26.40
C THR A 29 -26.28 25.51 -27.23
N ASP A 30 -25.35 24.70 -26.73
CA ASP A 30 -24.72 23.60 -27.46
C ASP A 30 -25.04 22.23 -26.84
N ILE A 31 -26.14 22.10 -26.10
CA ILE A 31 -26.51 20.86 -25.40
C ILE A 31 -26.52 19.64 -26.33
N ASN A 32 -26.96 19.83 -27.58
CA ASN A 32 -27.01 18.79 -28.60
C ASN A 32 -25.61 18.34 -29.06
N ARG A 33 -24.61 19.24 -29.01
CA ARG A 33 -23.20 18.92 -29.30
C ARG A 33 -22.49 18.30 -28.10
N LEU A 34 -23.00 18.55 -26.89
CA LEU A 34 -22.50 18.00 -25.63
C LEU A 34 -23.12 16.63 -25.29
N GLN A 35 -23.94 16.06 -26.16
CA GLN A 35 -24.52 14.74 -25.92
C GLN A 35 -23.40 13.69 -25.82
N LEU A 36 -23.29 13.09 -24.64
CA LEU A 36 -22.40 11.96 -24.42
C LEU A 36 -22.94 10.77 -25.22
N LYS A 37 -22.10 10.26 -26.12
CA LYS A 37 -22.36 8.96 -26.74
C LYS A 37 -22.22 7.88 -25.67
N PRO A 38 -23.07 6.84 -25.69
CA PRO A 38 -22.87 5.70 -24.82
C PRO A 38 -21.48 5.11 -25.08
N ASP A 39 -20.82 4.68 -24.01
CA ASP A 39 -19.52 4.04 -24.10
C ASP A 39 -19.63 2.78 -24.98
N SER A 40 -18.65 2.57 -25.88
CA SER A 40 -18.49 1.28 -26.54
C SER A 40 -18.12 0.19 -25.53
N GLU A 41 -18.36 -1.07 -25.86
CA GLU A 41 -18.00 -2.23 -25.02
C GLU A 41 -16.55 -2.17 -24.54
N LEU A 42 -15.61 -1.86 -25.44
CA LEU A 42 -14.19 -1.67 -25.12
C LEU A 42 -13.95 -0.57 -24.07
N ILE A 43 -14.65 0.56 -24.18
CA ILE A 43 -14.51 1.66 -23.20
C ILE A 43 -15.07 1.22 -21.84
N GLN A 44 -16.16 0.47 -21.83
CA GLN A 44 -16.74 -0.07 -20.59
C GLN A 44 -15.78 -1.06 -19.91
N GLU A 45 -15.21 -2.00 -20.65
CA GLU A 45 -14.20 -2.94 -20.14
C GLU A 45 -12.97 -2.21 -19.58
N PHE A 46 -12.44 -1.23 -20.32
CA PHE A 46 -11.30 -0.44 -19.86
C PHE A 46 -11.62 0.35 -18.59
N LYS A 47 -12.85 0.89 -18.47
CA LYS A 47 -13.31 1.57 -17.24
C LYS A 47 -13.38 0.60 -16.04
N ILE A 48 -13.77 -0.65 -16.26
CA ILE A 48 -13.78 -1.67 -15.19
C ILE A 48 -12.34 -1.96 -14.76
N LEU A 49 -11.44 -2.25 -15.70
CA LEU A 49 -10.04 -2.57 -15.39
C LEU A 49 -9.32 -1.43 -14.65
N THR A 50 -9.56 -0.18 -15.05
CA THR A 50 -8.97 0.99 -14.38
C THR A 50 -9.54 1.19 -12.98
N ARG A 51 -10.84 0.96 -12.76
CA ARG A 51 -11.44 0.98 -11.41
C ARG A 51 -10.89 -0.13 -10.51
N ASP A 52 -10.68 -1.32 -11.06
CA ASP A 52 -10.11 -2.44 -10.32
C ASP A 52 -8.65 -2.15 -9.94
N GLN A 53 -7.87 -1.60 -10.87
CA GLN A 53 -6.50 -1.15 -10.60
C GLN A 53 -6.46 -0.10 -9.48
N ASP A 54 -7.30 0.95 -9.55
CA ASP A 54 -7.38 1.97 -8.51
C ASP A 54 -7.74 1.38 -7.15
N THR A 55 -8.65 0.40 -7.14
CA THR A 55 -9.05 -0.32 -5.93
C THR A 55 -7.86 -1.09 -5.35
N LEU A 56 -7.11 -1.83 -6.17
CA LEU A 56 -5.93 -2.57 -5.74
C LEU A 56 -4.81 -1.66 -5.21
N ILE A 57 -4.62 -0.48 -5.81
CA ILE A 57 -3.64 0.51 -5.32
C ILE A 57 -4.03 1.03 -3.94
N ARG A 58 -5.31 1.34 -3.74
CA ARG A 58 -5.83 1.79 -2.43
C ARG A 58 -5.69 0.69 -1.38
N GLU A 59 -6.00 -0.54 -1.75
CA GLU A 59 -5.85 -1.72 -0.88
C GLU A 59 -4.41 -1.97 -0.48
N SER A 60 -3.48 -1.95 -1.44
CA SER A 60 -2.04 -2.05 -1.18
C SER A 60 -1.55 -0.97 -0.22
N THR A 61 -1.98 0.28 -0.44
CA THR A 61 -1.65 1.41 0.45
C THR A 61 -2.23 1.21 1.85
N ARG A 62 -3.49 0.75 1.95
CA ARG A 62 -4.16 0.48 3.22
C ARG A 62 -3.44 -0.61 4.02
N LEU A 63 -3.07 -1.72 3.38
CA LEU A 63 -2.33 -2.81 4.01
C LEU A 63 -0.94 -2.36 4.46
N SER A 64 -0.24 -1.58 3.64
CA SER A 64 1.07 -1.03 3.98
C SER A 64 1.00 -0.11 5.20
N ASN A 65 0.02 0.79 5.24
CA ASN A 65 -0.19 1.69 6.38
C ASN A 65 -0.59 0.93 7.64
N ARG A 66 -1.43 -0.11 7.53
CA ARG A 66 -1.80 -0.97 8.66
C ARG A 66 -0.60 -1.72 9.20
N LEU A 67 0.25 -2.29 8.34
CA LEU A 67 1.49 -2.94 8.76
C LEU A 67 2.42 -1.96 9.48
N ILE A 68 2.62 -0.77 8.94
CA ILE A 68 3.46 0.26 9.57
C ILE A 68 2.87 0.68 10.93
N ALA A 69 1.55 0.87 11.03
CA ALA A 69 0.89 1.21 12.28
C ALA A 69 1.11 0.12 13.34
N CYS A 70 0.92 -1.16 13.00
CA CYS A 70 1.25 -2.26 13.89
C CYS A 70 2.73 -2.22 14.31
N LEU A 71 3.66 -2.09 13.37
CA LEU A 71 5.08 -2.09 13.73
C LEU A 71 5.47 -0.91 14.63
N LYS A 72 4.84 0.26 14.49
CA LYS A 72 5.06 1.40 15.40
C LYS A 72 4.66 1.06 16.84
N GLU A 73 3.62 0.27 17.02
CA GLU A 73 3.11 -0.13 18.33
C GLU A 73 3.94 -1.27 18.95
N TYR A 74 4.32 -2.28 18.16
CA TYR A 74 4.92 -3.53 18.66
C TYR A 74 6.45 -3.63 18.48
N PHE A 75 6.99 -3.12 17.37
CA PHE A 75 8.38 -3.34 16.97
C PHE A 75 8.94 -2.15 16.17
N PRO A 76 9.08 -0.96 16.80
CA PRO A 76 9.50 0.27 16.11
C PRO A 76 10.89 0.16 15.48
N ALA A 77 11.79 -0.64 16.07
CA ALA A 77 13.12 -0.91 15.52
C ALA A 77 13.08 -1.39 14.05
N ALA A 78 12.09 -2.21 13.70
CA ALA A 78 11.98 -2.79 12.36
C ALA A 78 11.80 -1.71 11.27
N LEU A 79 11.22 -0.56 11.63
CA LEU A 79 11.05 0.58 10.72
C LEU A 79 12.37 1.32 10.45
N GLU A 80 13.37 1.20 11.33
CA GLU A 80 14.69 1.82 11.17
C GLU A 80 15.72 0.90 10.48
N LEU A 81 15.41 -0.41 10.41
CA LEU A 81 16.26 -1.40 9.76
C LEU A 81 16.09 -1.38 8.24
N PHE A 82 14.88 -1.13 7.75
CA PHE A 82 14.55 -1.17 6.32
C PHE A 82 14.07 0.18 5.81
N SER A 83 14.56 0.60 4.65
CA SER A 83 14.07 1.82 3.98
C SER A 83 12.60 1.73 3.54
N LYS A 84 12.12 0.51 3.25
CA LYS A 84 10.73 0.24 2.90
C LYS A 84 10.30 -1.10 3.49
N THR A 85 9.34 -1.08 4.41
CA THR A 85 8.84 -2.28 5.10
C THR A 85 8.06 -3.23 4.17
N THR A 86 7.58 -2.73 3.03
CA THR A 86 6.84 -3.52 2.04
C THR A 86 7.73 -4.28 1.07
N LEU A 87 9.07 -4.14 1.17
CA LEU A 87 10.01 -4.92 0.38
C LEU A 87 9.91 -6.41 0.78
N PRO A 88 10.03 -7.36 -0.19
CA PRO A 88 9.97 -8.79 0.12
C PRO A 88 10.95 -9.21 1.23
N VAL A 89 12.19 -8.71 1.20
CA VAL A 89 13.20 -8.97 2.24
C VAL A 89 12.77 -8.48 3.63
N ALA A 90 12.08 -7.34 3.73
CA ALA A 90 11.62 -6.83 5.02
C ALA A 90 10.45 -7.67 5.55
N LEU A 91 9.54 -8.10 4.67
CA LEU A 91 8.43 -8.98 5.04
C LEU A 91 8.92 -10.37 5.46
N ASP A 92 9.90 -10.92 4.75
CA ASP A 92 10.47 -12.23 5.09
C ASP A 92 11.28 -12.18 6.39
N PHE A 93 11.97 -11.05 6.66
CA PHE A 93 12.59 -10.80 7.96
C PHE A 93 11.55 -10.77 9.09
N LEU A 94 10.44 -10.06 8.90
CA LEU A 94 9.35 -9.98 9.89
C LEU A 94 8.62 -11.31 10.10
N LYS A 95 8.55 -12.17 9.08
CA LYS A 95 8.03 -13.54 9.24
C LYS A 95 8.97 -14.42 10.07
N LEU A 96 10.28 -14.28 9.86
CA LEU A 96 11.29 -15.07 10.58
C LEU A 96 11.49 -14.57 12.02
N TYR A 97 11.45 -13.25 12.21
CA TYR A 97 11.64 -12.57 13.49
C TYR A 97 10.46 -11.63 13.77
N PRO A 98 9.31 -12.16 14.25
CA PRO A 98 8.10 -11.38 14.46
C PRO A 98 8.17 -10.42 15.65
N THR A 99 9.12 -10.61 16.57
CA THR A 99 9.28 -9.78 17.78
C THR A 99 10.72 -9.28 17.92
N LEU A 100 10.89 -8.14 18.63
CA LEU A 100 12.21 -7.59 18.94
C LEU A 100 13.07 -8.61 19.71
N GLU A 101 12.48 -9.33 20.67
CA GLU A 101 13.19 -10.36 21.45
C GLU A 101 13.67 -11.52 20.57
N ALA A 102 12.86 -11.96 19.60
CA ALA A 102 13.27 -12.99 18.65
C ALA A 102 14.41 -12.48 17.75
N ALA A 103 14.34 -11.22 17.30
CA ALA A 103 15.38 -10.60 16.50
C ALA A 103 16.69 -10.38 17.29
N GLN A 104 16.62 -10.07 18.58
CA GLN A 104 17.79 -9.93 19.46
C GLN A 104 18.47 -11.27 19.78
N LYS A 105 17.72 -12.37 19.82
CA LYS A 105 18.27 -13.71 19.99
C LYS A 105 19.02 -14.23 18.76
N ALA A 106 18.79 -13.64 17.59
CA ALA A 106 19.46 -14.04 16.36
C ALA A 106 20.96 -13.73 16.43
N SER A 107 21.80 -14.69 16.03
CA SER A 107 23.24 -14.45 15.96
C SER A 107 23.59 -13.61 14.72
N VAL A 108 24.78 -12.99 14.74
CA VAL A 108 25.31 -12.29 13.56
C VAL A 108 25.40 -13.24 12.35
N GLN A 109 25.70 -14.53 12.58
CA GLN A 109 25.78 -15.53 11.52
C GLN A 109 24.40 -15.81 10.90
N ASP A 110 23.34 -15.86 11.70
CA ASP A 110 21.96 -16.05 11.22
C ASP A 110 21.48 -14.86 10.39
N LEU A 111 21.87 -13.64 10.80
CA LEU A 111 21.60 -12.43 10.02
C LEU A 111 22.40 -12.44 8.70
N ALA A 112 23.65 -12.90 8.71
CA ALA A 112 24.46 -13.02 7.51
C ALA A 112 23.90 -14.06 6.52
N THR A 113 23.43 -15.21 7.00
CA THR A 113 22.80 -16.24 6.15
C THR A 113 21.49 -15.74 5.57
N PHE A 114 20.67 -15.03 6.35
CA PHE A 114 19.48 -14.35 5.85
C PHE A 114 19.80 -13.34 4.74
N LEU A 115 20.78 -12.45 4.96
CA LEU A 115 21.20 -11.46 3.97
C LEU A 115 21.77 -12.11 2.69
N LYS A 116 22.49 -13.23 2.82
CA LYS A 116 23.00 -14.02 1.68
C LYS A 116 21.85 -14.65 0.89
N ALA A 117 20.84 -15.20 1.56
CA ALA A 117 19.66 -15.77 0.90
C ALA A 117 18.92 -14.73 0.06
N HIS A 118 18.87 -13.48 0.53
CA HIS A 118 18.28 -12.35 -0.20
C HIS A 118 19.26 -11.61 -1.14
N ARG A 119 20.43 -12.19 -1.43
CA ARG A 119 21.44 -11.66 -2.38
C ARG A 119 21.89 -10.23 -2.07
N HIS A 120 21.99 -9.87 -0.79
CA HIS A 120 22.50 -8.56 -0.39
C HIS A 120 23.98 -8.43 -0.79
N PRO A 121 24.43 -7.29 -1.36
CA PRO A 121 25.78 -7.16 -1.91
C PRO A 121 26.91 -7.25 -0.87
N LYS A 122 26.64 -6.90 0.39
CA LYS A 122 27.64 -6.88 1.48
C LYS A 122 27.15 -7.53 2.77
N PRO A 123 26.79 -8.83 2.77
CA PRO A 123 26.03 -9.45 3.85
C PRO A 123 26.79 -9.47 5.19
N ASN A 124 28.10 -9.72 5.16
CA ASN A 124 28.96 -9.79 6.36
C ASN A 124 29.37 -8.40 6.92
N GLN A 125 28.90 -7.30 6.32
CA GLN A 125 29.05 -5.96 6.89
C GLN A 125 27.71 -5.43 7.40
N THR A 126 26.63 -5.68 6.66
CA THR A 126 25.30 -5.25 7.09
C THR A 126 24.77 -6.07 8.26
N ASP A 127 25.12 -7.34 8.41
CA ASP A 127 24.77 -8.17 9.58
C ASP A 127 25.23 -7.54 10.90
N ILE A 128 26.48 -7.05 10.98
CA ILE A 128 27.06 -6.41 12.16
C ILE A 128 26.29 -5.11 12.48
N VAL A 129 26.02 -4.29 11.46
CA VAL A 129 25.28 -3.04 11.62
C VAL A 129 23.83 -3.30 12.04
N LEU A 130 23.17 -4.31 11.47
CA LEU A 130 21.83 -4.72 11.84
C LEU A 130 21.79 -5.25 13.28
N TYR A 131 22.74 -6.10 13.66
CA TYR A 131 22.87 -6.63 15.01
C TYR A 131 23.05 -5.52 16.05
N GLN A 132 23.90 -4.54 15.76
CA GLN A 132 24.09 -3.37 16.62
C GLN A 132 22.80 -2.56 16.75
N LYS A 133 22.11 -2.26 15.64
CA LYS A 133 20.83 -1.52 15.67
C LYS A 133 19.74 -2.24 16.47
N LEU A 134 19.70 -3.57 16.43
CA LEU A 134 18.76 -4.39 17.20
C LEU A 134 19.04 -4.37 18.71
N HIS A 135 20.30 -4.21 19.10
CA HIS A 135 20.76 -4.17 20.50
C HIS A 135 20.86 -2.75 21.08
N SER A 136 20.70 -1.71 20.26
CA SER A 136 20.62 -0.33 20.74
C SER A 136 19.45 -0.16 21.71
N PRO A 137 19.61 0.62 22.79
CA PRO A 137 18.54 0.85 23.76
C PRO A 137 17.39 1.62 23.10
N GLN A 138 16.30 0.90 22.83
CA GLN A 138 15.09 1.47 22.28
C GLN A 138 14.00 1.51 23.35
N LEU A 139 13.04 2.44 23.19
CA LEU A 139 11.92 2.60 24.11
C LEU A 139 11.26 1.23 24.33
N LYS A 140 11.26 0.73 25.58
CA LYS A 140 10.59 -0.52 25.94
C LYS A 140 9.11 -0.40 25.59
N VAL A 141 8.70 -1.06 24.52
CA VAL A 141 7.30 -1.20 24.11
C VAL A 141 6.52 -1.88 25.24
N ASN A 142 5.29 -1.44 25.48
CA ASN A 142 4.44 -1.95 26.54
C ASN A 142 4.25 -3.49 26.39
N PRO A 143 4.58 -4.31 27.40
CA PRO A 143 4.58 -5.77 27.28
C PRO A 143 3.19 -6.40 27.09
N VAL A 144 2.11 -5.69 27.42
CA VAL A 144 0.73 -6.16 27.20
C VAL A 144 0.41 -6.25 25.70
N VAL A 145 1.02 -5.37 24.92
CA VAL A 145 0.81 -5.21 23.48
C VAL A 145 1.52 -6.41 22.80
N THR A 146 2.76 -6.72 23.17
CA THR A 146 3.55 -7.85 22.64
C THR A 146 2.87 -9.22 22.75
N ARG A 147 2.08 -9.47 23.81
CA ARG A 147 1.41 -10.76 24.04
C ARG A 147 0.26 -11.05 23.07
N ASN A 148 -0.51 -10.04 22.68
CA ASN A 148 -1.69 -10.23 21.82
C ASN A 148 -1.38 -10.35 20.33
N GLN A 149 -0.19 -9.91 19.88
CA GLN A 149 0.22 -9.98 18.48
C GLN A 149 1.29 -11.03 18.19
N SER A 150 1.83 -11.69 19.23
CA SER A 150 2.73 -12.83 19.02
C SER A 150 1.92 -13.98 18.41
N PRO A 151 2.27 -14.46 17.20
CA PRO A 151 1.49 -15.50 16.52
C PRO A 151 1.53 -16.87 17.21
N SER A 152 2.29 -17.02 18.31
CA SER A 152 2.39 -18.27 19.08
C SER A 152 1.24 -18.52 20.05
N ASP A 153 0.48 -17.49 20.46
CA ASP A 153 -0.62 -17.64 21.44
C ASP A 153 -2.02 -17.47 20.82
N ALA A 154 -2.13 -16.94 19.60
CA ALA A 154 -3.40 -16.79 18.91
C ALA A 154 -3.66 -18.00 18.01
N GLY A 155 -4.41 -18.98 18.53
CA GLY A 155 -4.96 -20.14 17.80
C GLY A 155 -5.94 -19.77 16.67
N TYR A 156 -5.55 -18.86 15.77
CA TYR A 156 -6.32 -18.49 14.60
C TYR A 156 -6.05 -19.50 13.48
N THR A 157 -6.69 -20.66 13.59
CA THR A 157 -6.88 -21.53 12.43
C THR A 157 -7.74 -20.75 11.42
N PHE A 158 -7.11 -20.27 10.34
CA PHE A 158 -7.82 -19.79 9.16
C PHE A 158 -8.56 -20.97 8.54
N SER A 159 -9.74 -21.28 9.07
CA SER A 159 -10.66 -22.22 8.46
C SER A 159 -11.23 -21.53 7.22
N ALA A 160 -10.66 -21.89 6.06
CA ALA A 160 -11.22 -21.55 4.76
C ALA A 160 -12.64 -22.11 4.69
N ARG A 161 -13.63 -21.23 4.95
CA ARG A 161 -15.04 -21.57 4.77
C ARG A 161 -15.35 -21.48 3.29
N THR A 162 -15.04 -22.56 2.58
CA THR A 162 -15.53 -22.86 1.24
C THR A 162 -17.05 -22.93 1.31
N ALA A 163 -17.73 -21.94 0.73
CA ALA A 163 -19.17 -22.01 0.51
C ALA A 163 -19.42 -22.50 -0.94
N PRO A 164 -20.01 -23.68 -1.16
CA PRO A 164 -20.53 -24.03 -2.47
C PRO A 164 -21.92 -23.41 -2.61
N ARG A 165 -22.09 -22.44 -3.51
CA ARG A 165 -23.44 -22.05 -3.96
C ARG A 165 -23.73 -22.74 -5.28
N ALA A 166 -24.19 -23.99 -5.16
CA ALA A 166 -24.85 -24.69 -6.24
C ALA A 166 -26.25 -24.10 -6.46
N SER A 167 -26.52 -23.73 -7.71
CA SER A 167 -27.75 -23.97 -8.47
C SER A 167 -29.11 -23.75 -7.80
N GLN A 168 -29.88 -22.79 -8.31
CA GLN A 168 -31.28 -23.07 -8.58
C GLN A 168 -31.76 -22.32 -9.82
N ARG A 169 -31.97 -23.10 -10.89
CA ARG A 169 -32.88 -22.80 -12.00
C ARG A 169 -34.31 -22.70 -11.46
N VAL A 170 -35.06 -21.70 -11.92
CA VAL A 170 -36.41 -21.83 -12.51
C VAL A 170 -36.54 -20.72 -13.55
#